data_AF-I4YTK9-F1
#
_entry.id   AF-I4YTK9-F1
#
_cell.length_a   1.000
_cell.length_b   1.000
_cell.length_c   1.000
_cell.angle_alpha   90.00
_cell.angle_beta   90.00
_cell.angle_gamma   90.00
#
_symmetry.space_group_name_H-M   'P 1'
#
loop_
_entity.id
_entity.type
_entity.pdbx_description
1 polymer ?
#
loop_
_entity_poly.entity_id
_entity_poly.type
_entity_poly.pdbx_seq_one_letter_code
_entity_poly.pdbx_strand_id
1 'polypeptide(L)' 'MAQAKSTNWRNVITIMSIMILVGGEVFGVAIAAGWAIAGLFELGDHVGYALMVLFSLFAIYALVHLWRRCVAAEPLTGRA' A
#
# COMPACT_ATOMS: atom_id res chain seq x y z
N MET A 1 -9.25 32.21 19.17
CA MET A 1 -10.00 31.72 18.00
C MET A 1 -9.32 30.46 17.51
N ALA A 2 -9.96 29.29 17.64
CA ALA A 2 -9.38 28.04 17.17
C ALA A 2 -9.42 28.02 15.64
N GLN A 3 -8.29 28.29 15.00
CA GLN A 3 -8.17 28.28 13.55
C GLN A 3 -8.33 26.83 13.08
N ALA A 4 -9.45 26.52 12.42
CA ALA A 4 -9.68 25.23 11.81
C ALA A 4 -8.55 24.99 10.79
N LYS A 5 -7.69 24.01 11.10
CA LYS A 5 -6.60 23.54 10.23
C LYS A 5 -7.20 23.22 8.86
N SER A 6 -6.99 24.06 7.86
CA SER A 6 -7.55 23.85 6.51
C SER A 6 -6.93 22.61 5.89
N THR A 7 -7.68 21.50 5.86
CA THR A 7 -7.28 20.27 5.17
C THR A 7 -7.18 20.55 3.67
N ASN A 8 -6.04 20.24 3.07
CA ASN A 8 -5.86 20.40 1.63
C ASN A 8 -6.47 19.20 0.91
N TRP A 9 -7.75 19.31 0.55
CA TRP A 9 -8.51 18.27 -0.13
C TRP A 9 -7.91 17.82 -1.47
N ARG A 10 -7.19 18.70 -2.17
CA ARG A 10 -6.55 18.34 -3.44
C ARG A 10 -5.41 17.36 -3.21
N ASN A 11 -4.54 17.64 -2.25
CA ASN A 11 -3.45 16.74 -1.87
C ASN A 11 -3.99 15.39 -1.36
N VAL A 12 -5.10 15.41 -0.61
CA VAL A 12 -5.78 14.16 -0.15
C VAL A 12 -6.17 13.30 -1.35
N ILE A 13 -6.84 13.87 -2.35
CA ILE A 13 -7.27 13.13 -3.54
C ILE A 13 -6.06 12.59 -4.30
N THR A 14 -5.02 13.40 -4.51
CA THR A 14 -3.77 12.97 -5.18
C THR A 14 -3.15 11.76 -4.49
N ILE A 15 -2.97 11.84 -3.17
CA ILE A 15 -2.35 10.76 -2.39
C ILE A 15 -3.22 9.51 -2.45
N MET A 16 -4.54 9.63 -2.29
CA MET A 16 -5.45 8.50 -2.36
C MET A 16 -5.44 7.82 -3.74
N SER A 17 -5.43 8.59 -4.83
CA SER A 17 -5.33 8.04 -6.18
C SER A 17 -4.05 7.25 -6.38
N ILE A 18 -2.90 7.78 -5.95
CA ILE A 18 -1.61 7.09 -6.03
C ILE A 18 -1.63 5.81 -5.19
N MET A 19 -2.18 5.87 -3.98
CA MET A 19 -2.25 4.73 -3.08
C MET A 19 -3.10 3.59 -3.63
N ILE A 20 -4.21 3.90 -4.31
CA ILE A 20 -5.07 2.90 -4.95
C ILE A 20 -4.37 2.29 -6.16
N LEU A 21 -3.82 3.13 -7.05
CA LEU A 21 -3.14 2.68 -8.26
C LEU A 21 -1.94 1.78 -7.92
N VAL A 22 -1.02 2.28 -7.10
CA VAL A 22 0.17 1.51 -6.72
C VAL A 22 -0.20 0.35 -5.79
N GLY A 23 -1.18 0.53 -4.91
CA GLY A 23 -1.62 -0.52 -4.00
C GLY A 23 -2.15 -1.74 -4.73
N GLY A 24 -3.04 -1.54 -5.72
CA GLY A 24 -3.56 -2.64 -6.53
C GLY A 24 -2.46 -3.46 -7.19
N GLU A 25 -1.50 -2.78 -7.84
CA GLU A 25 -0.37 -3.42 -8.51
C GLU A 25 0.52 -4.21 -7.53
N VAL A 26 0.89 -3.59 -6.40
CA VAL A 26 1.78 -4.22 -5.40
C VAL A 26 1.12 -5.44 -4.76
N PHE A 27 -0.18 -5.37 -4.45
CA PHE A 27 -0.93 -6.52 -3.94
C PHE A 27 -1.09 -7.62 -4.99
N GLY A 28 -1.39 -7.25 -6.23
CA GLY A 28 -1.49 -8.20 -7.34
C GLY A 28 -0.18 -8.98 -7.53
N VAL A 29 0.95 -8.28 -7.57
CA VAL A 29 2.28 -8.89 -7.67
C VAL A 29 2.58 -9.77 -6.46
N ALA A 30 2.27 -9.32 -5.25
CA ALA A 30 2.51 -10.09 -4.02
C ALA A 30 1.75 -11.42 -4.00
N ILE A 31 0.45 -11.41 -4.32
CA ILE A 31 -0.38 -12.62 -4.34
C ILE A 31 0.04 -13.54 -5.49
N ALA A 32 0.27 -12.99 -6.68
CA ALA A 32 0.72 -13.76 -7.84
C ALA A 32 2.08 -14.43 -7.58
N ALA A 33 3.02 -13.73 -6.95
CA ALA A 33 4.31 -14.30 -6.56
C ALA A 33 4.15 -15.43 -5.53
N GLY A 34 3.25 -15.26 -4.55
CA GLY A 34 2.96 -16.28 -3.54
C GLY A 34 2.40 -17.56 -4.17
N TRP A 35 1.43 -17.41 -5.08
CA TRP A 35 0.87 -18.50 -5.85
C TRP A 35 1.95 -19.20 -6.71
N ALA A 36 2.76 -18.43 -7.43
CA ALA A 36 3.78 -18.96 -8.34
C ALA A 36 4.85 -19.77 -7.61
N ILE A 37 5.36 -19.27 -6.48
CA ILE A 37 6.35 -20.00 -5.67
C ILE A 37 5.74 -21.27 -5.09
N ALA A 38 4.53 -21.20 -4.55
CA ALA A 38 3.83 -22.36 -4.00
C ALA A 38 3.65 -23.48 -5.04
N GLY A 39 3.25 -23.11 -6.27
CA GLY A 39 3.07 -24.04 -7.38
C GLY A 39 4.38 -24.63 -7.89
N LEU A 40 5.44 -23.82 -8.03
CA LEU A 40 6.74 -24.28 -8.54
C LEU A 40 7.42 -25.32 -7.64
N PHE A 41 7.21 -25.26 -6.33
CA PHE A 41 7.78 -26.18 -5.36
C PHE A 41 6.80 -27.27 -4.89
N GLU A 42 5.59 -27.35 -5.47
CA GLU A 42 4.52 -28.28 -5.07
C GLU A 42 4.25 -28.30 -3.55
N LEU A 43 4.33 -27.12 -2.90
CA LEU A 43 4.30 -26.98 -1.44
C LEU A 43 2.93 -27.24 -0.79
N GLY A 44 1.90 -27.51 -1.60
CA GLY A 44 0.51 -27.69 -1.18
C GLY A 44 -0.18 -26.38 -0.75
N ASP A 45 -1.50 -26.43 -0.60
CA ASP A 45 -2.33 -25.25 -0.35
C ASP A 45 -1.99 -24.51 0.94
N HIS A 46 -1.67 -25.22 2.02
CA HIS A 46 -1.39 -24.62 3.33
C HIS A 46 -0.18 -23.68 3.28
N VAL A 47 0.92 -24.13 2.67
CA VAL A 47 2.13 -23.31 2.52
C VAL A 47 1.92 -22.22 1.48
N GLY A 48 1.13 -22.50 0.42
CA GLY A 48 0.77 -21.49 -0.56
C GLY A 48 0.02 -20.30 0.05
N TYR A 49 -0.98 -20.56 0.89
CA TYR A 49 -1.67 -19.49 1.62
C TYR A 49 -0.74 -18.77 2.59
N ALA A 50 0.16 -19.47 3.27
CA ALA A 50 1.15 -18.83 4.15
C ALA A 50 2.07 -17.88 3.39
N LEU A 51 2.54 -18.27 2.20
CA LEU A 51 3.35 -17.42 1.31
C LEU A 51 2.58 -16.20 0.80
N MET A 52 1.32 -16.38 0.38
CA MET A 52 0.47 -15.27 -0.05
C MET A 52 0.24 -14.25 1.07
N VAL A 53 0.00 -14.72 2.30
CA VAL A 53 -0.14 -13.85 3.48
C VAL A 53 1.18 -13.12 3.76
N LEU A 54 2.31 -13.84 3.73
CA LEU A 54 3.63 -13.25 3.96
C LEU A 54 3.94 -12.14 2.95
N PHE A 55 3.71 -12.37 1.65
CA PHE A 55 3.94 -11.36 0.63
C PHE A 55 2.92 -10.22 0.69
N SER A 56 1.67 -10.49 1.09
CA SER A 56 0.69 -9.42 1.33
C SER A 56 1.09 -8.53 2.49
N LEU A 57 1.71 -9.07 3.55
CA LEU A 57 2.30 -8.26 4.62
C LEU A 57 3.44 -7.37 4.10
N PHE A 58 4.26 -7.90 3.19
CA PHE A 58 5.30 -7.11 2.53
C PHE A 58 4.71 -6.00 1.65
N ALA A 59 3.62 -6.28 0.93
CA ALA A 59 2.87 -5.29 0.16
C ALA A 59 2.33 -4.16 1.04
N ILE A 60 1.73 -4.50 2.19
CA ILE A 60 1.26 -3.52 3.18
C ILE A 60 2.44 -2.66 3.67
N TYR A 61 3.57 -3.27 4.00
CA TYR A 61 4.77 -2.53 4.43
C TYR A 61 5.23 -1.53 3.36
N ALA A 62 5.28 -1.94 2.09
CA ALA A 62 5.61 -1.07 0.98
C ALA A 62 4.62 0.10 0.82
N LEU A 63 3.31 -0.17 0.96
CA LEU A 63 2.27 0.87 0.91
C LEU A 63 2.37 1.87 2.05
N VAL A 64 2.64 1.42 3.27
CA VAL A 64 2.87 2.32 4.41
C VAL A 64 4.07 3.23 4.15
N HIS A 65 5.13 2.68 3.56
CA HIS A 65 6.30 3.46 3.20
C HIS A 65 6.02 4.49 2.09
N LEU A 66 5.25 4.10 1.07
CA LEU A 66 4.78 5.01 0.03
C LEU A 66 3.91 6.13 0.62
N TRP A 67 2.94 5.79 1.46
CA TRP A 67 2.08 6.75 2.16
C TRP A 67 2.90 7.81 2.90
N ARG A 68 3.90 7.38 3.68
CA ARG A 68 4.79 8.30 4.40
C ARG A 68 5.54 9.24 3.46
N ARG A 69 6.00 8.75 2.30
CA ARG A 69 6.67 9.59 1.28
C ARG A 69 5.71 10.58 0.63
N CYS A 70 4.51 10.14 0.28
CA CYS A 70 3.47 10.98 -0.31
C CYS A 70 3.05 12.11 0.65
N VAL A 71 2.81 11.80 1.93
CA VAL A 71 2.46 12.81 2.94
C VAL A 71 3.62 13.78 3.24
N ALA A 72 4.87 13.31 3.14
CA ALA A 72 6.04 14.18 3.28
C ALA A 72 6.20 15.15 2.10
N ALA A 73 5.90 14.70 0.88
CA ALA A 73 5.95 15.52 -0.33
C ALA A 73 4.76 16.49 -0.43
N GLU A 74 3.55 16.01 -0.13
CA GLU A 74 2.29 16.76 -0.17
C GLU A 74 1.59 16.72 1.19
N PRO A 75 1.88 17.68 2.10
CA PRO A 75 1.27 17.71 3.43
C PRO A 75 -0.26 17.80 3.36
N LEU A 76 -0.95 16.95 4.11
CA LEU A 76 -2.42 16.88 4.17
C LEU A 76 -3.06 18.12 4.81
N THR A 77 -2.27 18.93 5.52
CA THR A 77 -2.72 20.20 6.06
C THR A 77 -1.86 21.34 5.54
N GLY A 78 -2.51 22.42 5.09
CA GLY A 78 -1.82 23.68 4.84
C GLY A 78 -1.11 24.16 6.11
N ARG A 79 0.18 24.51 6.00
CA ARG A 79 0.81 25.36 7.00
C ARG A 79 0.13 26.73 6.90
N ALA A 80 -0.40 27.20 8.03
CA ALA A 80 -0.90 28.58 8.16
C ALA A 80 0.23 29.58 7.95
#